data_AF-A0A351KRL0-F1
#
_entry.id   AF-A0A351KRL0-F1
#
_cell.length_a   1.000
_cell.length_b   1.000
_cell.length_c   1.000
_cell.angle_alpha   90.00
_cell.angle_beta   90.00
_cell.angle_gamma   90.00
#
_symmetry.space_group_name_H-M   'P 1'
#
loop_
_entity.id
_entity.type
_entity.pdbx_description
1 polymer ?
#
loop_
_entity_poly.entity_id
_entity_poly.type
_entity_poly.pdbx_seq_one_letter_code
_entity_poly.pdbx_strand_id
1 'polypeptide(L)'
;MKMFSCVFSPQMLFALLGALLVNAPMAHAAPVSNCTGQCANANTYLTADMVDRIVSQAYNEAKALGVKNVTIAVVDRVGNVLGVFENTAAQQQSASQGLPASVGGLVTINSGRFNSSRPGFVSLQTALSAFSTYPPTVTGVGGRITNPPVRDGVGAGLENIQVPSSIAAISKAITGAYLSSEGNAFSSYTAAQIIQEHFNPGVTNQPGGPLFGVQFSQLPCGDFVTQGADLGVGPRRSPLGFSGQRGGLPLYLNGTPVGGIGVIATSQYAIELNIDTPAVSVDEQIAIAGSYGFLAPDNRRADVIQVGGLTFRYTSINDDQIASNPAKAAPLSTVIPAEGNYIEVPGYFQSTVARSGTAFTLPASGIARATEPFTGINAYMMTDTQGNNRYPPLDGAPNGDQQLTASDVTTLLRNVIKISDTARAQIRRPLPTNARLSGVVV
;
A
#
# COMPACT_ATOMS: atom_id res chain seq x y z
N MET A 1 -23.90 37.10 -70.14
CA MET A 1 -24.45 38.15 -69.26
C MET A 1 -24.34 37.63 -67.82
N LYS A 2 -23.36 38.19 -67.09
CA LYS A 2 -23.06 38.09 -65.65
C LYS A 2 -23.46 36.82 -64.87
N MET A 3 -22.48 35.92 -64.69
CA MET A 3 -22.36 35.09 -63.48
C MET A 3 -22.08 36.01 -62.29
N PHE A 4 -22.90 35.93 -61.24
CA PHE A 4 -22.60 36.51 -59.93
C PHE A 4 -22.48 35.39 -58.92
N SER A 5 -21.26 35.20 -58.43
CA SER A 5 -20.87 34.28 -57.37
C SER A 5 -21.44 34.75 -56.04
N CYS A 6 -22.18 33.89 -55.35
CA CYS A 6 -22.44 34.04 -53.92
C CYS A 6 -21.46 33.14 -53.16
N VAL A 7 -20.49 33.78 -52.51
CA VAL A 7 -19.56 33.16 -51.56
C VAL A 7 -20.35 32.80 -50.30
N PHE A 8 -20.47 31.51 -49.99
CA PHE A 8 -20.98 31.04 -48.70
C PHE A 8 -19.82 30.50 -47.85
N SER A 9 -19.69 31.08 -46.66
CA SER A 9 -18.67 30.82 -45.63
C SER A 9 -18.77 29.40 -45.06
N PRO A 10 -17.66 28.65 -44.86
CA PRO A 10 -17.69 27.32 -44.27
C PRO A 10 -17.59 27.42 -42.75
N GLN A 11 -18.62 27.93 -42.09
CA GLN A 11 -18.74 27.88 -40.62
C GLN A 11 -20.20 27.71 -40.24
N MET A 12 -20.71 26.47 -40.29
CA MET A 12 -21.85 25.95 -39.50
C MET A 12 -22.33 24.63 -40.12
N LEU A 13 -21.53 23.57 -40.02
CA LEU A 13 -22.05 22.21 -40.20
C LEU A 13 -21.19 21.18 -39.45
N PHE A 14 -20.99 21.41 -38.16
CA PHE A 14 -20.43 20.42 -37.22
C PHE A 14 -21.08 20.61 -35.85
N ALA A 15 -22.40 20.46 -35.79
CA ALA A 15 -23.12 20.46 -34.54
C ALA A 15 -24.40 19.63 -34.68
N LEU A 16 -24.26 18.31 -34.87
CA LEU A 16 -25.25 17.32 -34.39
C LEU A 16 -24.79 15.85 -34.57
N LEU A 17 -23.53 15.52 -34.29
CA LEU A 17 -23.08 14.12 -34.22
C LEU A 17 -22.01 13.92 -33.14
N GLY A 18 -22.21 14.56 -31.98
CA GLY A 18 -21.26 14.58 -30.86
C GLY A 18 -21.93 14.27 -29.54
N ALA A 19 -22.52 13.09 -29.39
CA ALA A 19 -23.02 12.59 -28.11
C ALA A 19 -23.11 11.06 -28.09
N LEU A 20 -22.10 10.35 -28.59
CA LEU A 20 -21.93 8.92 -28.34
C LEU A 20 -20.43 8.63 -28.51
N LEU A 21 -19.68 8.61 -27.41
CA LEU A 21 -18.33 8.04 -27.20
C LEU A 21 -17.72 8.66 -25.91
N VAL A 22 -18.31 8.42 -24.73
CA VAL A 22 -17.70 8.83 -23.44
C VAL A 22 -17.01 7.67 -22.73
N ASN A 23 -17.38 6.41 -22.95
CA ASN A 23 -16.70 5.31 -22.28
C ASN A 23 -15.62 4.69 -23.18
N ALA A 24 -14.38 5.14 -23.03
CA ALA A 24 -13.29 4.19 -23.25
C ALA A 24 -13.40 3.19 -22.09
N PRO A 25 -13.63 1.88 -22.35
CA PRO A 25 -13.60 0.91 -21.27
C PRO A 25 -12.25 1.02 -20.57
N MET A 26 -12.24 0.88 -19.23
CA MET A 26 -10.99 0.67 -18.52
C MET A 26 -10.27 -0.46 -19.23
N ALA A 27 -9.05 -0.20 -19.70
CA ALA A 27 -8.26 -1.24 -20.34
C ALA A 27 -7.94 -2.26 -19.25
N HIS A 28 -8.78 -3.29 -19.14
CA HIS A 28 -8.52 -4.46 -18.33
C HIS A 28 -7.13 -4.95 -18.69
N ALA A 29 -6.27 -5.11 -17.69
CA ALA A 29 -4.93 -5.60 -17.92
C ALA A 29 -5.04 -7.04 -18.44
N ALA A 30 -4.92 -7.19 -19.77
CA ALA A 30 -4.96 -8.47 -20.43
C ALA A 30 -4.00 -9.45 -19.72
N PRO A 31 -4.35 -10.74 -19.62
CA PRO A 31 -3.50 -11.73 -18.96
C PRO A 31 -2.13 -11.74 -19.63
N VAL A 32 -1.12 -11.19 -18.96
CA VAL A 32 0.27 -11.22 -19.44
C VAL A 32 0.76 -12.65 -19.29
N SER A 33 0.91 -13.36 -20.41
CA SER A 33 1.06 -14.83 -20.44
C SER A 33 2.39 -15.37 -19.92
N ASN A 34 3.37 -14.52 -19.57
CA ASN A 34 4.75 -14.99 -19.43
C ASN A 34 5.39 -14.75 -18.05
N CYS A 35 4.72 -14.07 -17.11
CA CYS A 35 5.33 -13.71 -15.83
C CYS A 35 4.78 -14.52 -14.66
N THR A 36 5.17 -15.79 -14.48
CA THR A 36 4.65 -16.65 -13.38
C THR A 36 5.63 -16.82 -12.22
N GLY A 37 6.46 -15.81 -11.95
CA GLY A 37 7.47 -15.79 -10.89
C GLY A 37 8.84 -15.36 -11.41
N GLN A 38 9.52 -14.49 -10.66
CA GLN A 38 10.86 -13.95 -10.93
C GLN A 38 11.01 -13.14 -12.23
N CYS A 39 10.04 -12.28 -12.56
CA CYS A 39 10.07 -11.50 -13.81
C CYS A 39 10.58 -10.08 -13.61
N ALA A 40 10.66 -9.62 -12.35
CA ALA A 40 11.28 -8.35 -12.00
C ALA A 40 12.75 -8.31 -12.45
N ASN A 41 13.14 -7.22 -13.08
CA ASN A 41 14.53 -6.90 -13.41
C ASN A 41 14.84 -5.43 -13.04
N ALA A 42 16.04 -4.97 -13.37
CA ALA A 42 16.50 -3.62 -13.04
C ALA A 42 15.62 -2.49 -13.58
N ASN A 43 14.80 -2.76 -14.61
CA ASN A 43 13.89 -1.79 -15.23
C ASN A 43 12.44 -1.95 -14.74
N THR A 44 12.17 -2.83 -13.79
CA THR A 44 10.82 -3.12 -13.29
C THR A 44 10.53 -2.28 -12.03
N TYR A 45 10.31 -0.99 -12.22
CA TYR A 45 9.97 -0.02 -11.17
C TYR A 45 9.14 1.13 -11.75
N LEU A 46 8.49 1.93 -10.89
CA LEU A 46 7.76 3.13 -11.28
C LEU A 46 8.73 4.30 -11.46
N THR A 47 8.76 4.94 -12.63
CA THR A 47 9.48 6.21 -12.83
C THR A 47 8.69 7.39 -12.27
N ALA A 48 9.36 8.53 -12.03
CA ALA A 48 8.66 9.76 -11.62
C ALA A 48 7.52 10.15 -12.59
N ASP A 49 7.75 10.05 -13.90
CA ASP A 49 6.71 10.33 -14.91
C ASP A 49 5.51 9.37 -14.81
N MET A 50 5.76 8.09 -14.49
CA MET A 50 4.69 7.12 -14.25
C MET A 50 3.89 7.49 -13.00
N VAL A 51 4.55 7.95 -11.94
CA VAL A 51 3.90 8.41 -10.71
C VAL A 51 3.05 9.65 -10.97
N ASP A 52 3.56 10.62 -11.73
CA ASP A 52 2.80 11.81 -12.14
C ASP A 52 1.55 11.41 -12.94
N ARG A 53 1.67 10.41 -13.84
CA ARG A 53 0.53 9.87 -14.60
C ARG A 53 -0.51 9.20 -13.71
N ILE A 54 -0.07 8.38 -12.76
CA ILE A 54 -0.97 7.71 -11.80
C ILE A 54 -1.76 8.76 -10.99
N VAL A 55 -1.06 9.76 -10.46
CA VAL A 55 -1.67 10.83 -9.68
C VAL A 55 -2.60 11.68 -10.53
N SER A 56 -2.21 12.03 -11.76
CA SER A 56 -3.08 12.82 -12.64
C SER A 56 -4.35 12.08 -13.01
N GLN A 57 -4.27 10.79 -13.31
CA GLN A 57 -5.42 9.96 -13.64
C GLN A 57 -6.41 9.85 -12.48
N ALA A 58 -5.91 9.59 -11.27
CA ALA A 58 -6.73 9.59 -10.06
C ALA A 58 -7.36 10.97 -9.80
N TYR A 59 -6.59 12.05 -9.90
CA TYR A 59 -7.11 13.38 -9.62
C TYR A 59 -8.18 13.83 -10.62
N ASN A 60 -8.01 13.53 -11.91
CA ASN A 60 -9.03 13.83 -12.93
C ASN A 60 -10.35 13.08 -12.66
N GLU A 61 -10.28 11.85 -12.14
CA GLU A 61 -11.47 11.12 -11.68
C GLU A 61 -12.12 11.79 -10.48
N ALA A 62 -11.34 12.16 -9.47
CA ALA A 62 -11.84 12.87 -8.30
C ALA A 62 -12.58 14.16 -8.70
N LYS A 63 -12.01 14.91 -9.65
CA LYS A 63 -12.63 16.12 -10.23
C LYS A 63 -13.93 15.81 -10.97
N ALA A 64 -13.94 14.76 -11.80
CA ALA A 64 -15.14 14.34 -12.52
C ALA A 64 -16.27 13.89 -11.58
N LEU A 65 -15.92 13.28 -10.45
CA LEU A 65 -16.86 12.88 -9.38
C LEU A 65 -17.29 14.06 -8.49
N GLY A 66 -16.74 15.26 -8.68
CA GLY A 66 -17.05 16.44 -7.85
C GLY A 66 -16.48 16.36 -6.43
N VAL A 67 -15.46 15.53 -6.21
CA VAL A 67 -14.80 15.36 -4.92
C VAL A 67 -13.99 16.61 -4.60
N LYS A 68 -14.29 17.21 -3.45
CA LYS A 68 -13.64 18.46 -3.01
C LYS A 68 -12.29 18.24 -2.34
N ASN A 69 -12.13 17.11 -1.65
CA ASN A 69 -10.93 16.79 -0.87
C ASN A 69 -10.47 15.38 -1.26
N VAL A 70 -9.24 15.26 -1.75
CA VAL A 70 -8.64 13.99 -2.12
C VAL A 70 -7.15 14.02 -1.80
N THR A 71 -6.70 12.95 -1.17
CA THR A 71 -5.29 12.67 -0.94
C THR A 71 -4.93 11.35 -1.63
N ILE A 72 -3.88 11.39 -2.45
CA ILE A 72 -3.42 10.26 -3.26
C ILE A 72 -1.97 9.99 -2.90
N ALA A 73 -1.68 8.77 -2.47
CA ALA A 73 -0.32 8.31 -2.20
C ALA A 73 0.07 7.20 -3.17
N VAL A 74 1.30 7.25 -3.69
CA VAL A 74 1.89 6.20 -4.52
C VAL A 74 3.17 5.71 -3.84
N VAL A 75 3.32 4.39 -3.73
CA VAL A 75 4.50 3.74 -3.14
C VAL A 75 5.09 2.70 -4.10
N ASP A 76 6.39 2.43 -3.98
CA ASP A 76 7.03 1.32 -4.70
C ASP A 76 6.86 -0.04 -3.98
N ARG A 77 7.45 -1.09 -4.57
CA ARG A 77 7.32 -2.47 -4.06
C ARG A 77 7.86 -2.67 -2.64
N VAL A 78 8.77 -1.84 -2.17
CA VAL A 78 9.37 -1.91 -0.81
C VAL A 78 8.89 -0.77 0.09
N GLY A 79 7.81 -0.10 -0.30
CA GLY A 79 7.11 0.89 0.52
C GLY A 79 7.77 2.26 0.55
N ASN A 80 8.72 2.55 -0.33
CA ASN A 80 9.19 3.93 -0.49
C ASN A 80 8.03 4.76 -1.05
N VAL A 81 7.72 5.86 -0.39
CA VAL A 81 6.71 6.79 -0.91
C VAL A 81 7.31 7.56 -2.08
N LEU A 82 6.62 7.53 -3.22
CA LEU A 82 7.06 8.12 -4.48
C LEU A 82 6.38 9.46 -4.75
N GLY A 83 5.20 9.67 -4.17
CA GLY A 83 4.45 10.90 -4.27
C GLY A 83 3.26 10.88 -3.33
N VAL A 84 2.99 12.01 -2.67
CA VAL A 84 1.75 12.25 -1.93
C VAL A 84 1.15 13.54 -2.45
N PHE A 85 0.07 13.43 -3.21
CA PHE A 85 -0.65 14.55 -3.76
C PHE A 85 -1.85 14.88 -2.89
N GLU A 86 -2.07 16.17 -2.66
CA GLU A 86 -3.22 16.70 -1.96
C GLU A 86 -3.78 17.89 -2.74
N ASN A 87 -5.09 17.87 -2.98
CA ASN A 87 -5.77 19.02 -3.59
C ASN A 87 -6.11 20.07 -2.52
N THR A 88 -6.17 21.35 -2.90
CA THR A 88 -6.07 22.55 -2.04
C THR A 88 -7.14 22.74 -0.94
N ALA A 89 -7.89 21.70 -0.57
CA ALA A 89 -8.95 21.74 0.44
C ALA A 89 -8.90 20.61 1.50
N ALA A 90 -7.87 19.75 1.55
CA ALA A 90 -7.93 18.58 2.42
C ALA A 90 -7.52 18.83 3.90
N GLN A 91 -8.30 18.19 4.78
CA GLN A 91 -8.37 18.36 6.23
C GLN A 91 -8.00 17.04 6.94
N GLN A 92 -7.79 17.13 8.25
CA GLN A 92 -7.63 16.00 9.18
C GLN A 92 -8.78 14.97 9.05
N GLN A 93 -8.49 13.68 9.10
CA GLN A 93 -9.49 12.59 9.07
C GLN A 93 -9.82 12.15 10.48
N SER A 94 -11.05 11.75 10.76
CA SER A 94 -11.39 11.07 12.02
C SER A 94 -11.42 9.56 11.78
N ALA A 95 -10.59 8.78 12.46
CA ALA A 95 -10.72 7.33 12.50
C ALA A 95 -11.94 6.99 13.37
N SER A 96 -12.95 6.35 12.80
CA SER A 96 -14.25 6.14 13.46
C SER A 96 -14.43 4.71 13.99
N GLN A 97 -13.70 3.75 13.41
CA GLN A 97 -13.64 2.36 13.83
C GLN A 97 -12.20 1.88 13.61
N GLY A 98 -11.49 1.73 14.71
CA GLY A 98 -10.19 1.09 14.72
C GLY A 98 -10.35 -0.43 14.62
N LEU A 99 -9.21 -1.05 14.39
CA LEU A 99 -9.07 -2.49 14.55
C LEU A 99 -9.40 -2.82 16.01
N PRO A 100 -10.17 -3.88 16.30
CA PRO A 100 -10.44 -4.29 17.69
C PRO A 100 -9.11 -4.36 18.44
N ALA A 101 -9.05 -4.01 19.74
CA ALA A 101 -7.77 -3.92 20.49
C ALA A 101 -6.88 -5.16 20.45
N SER A 102 -7.40 -6.31 20.03
CA SER A 102 -6.67 -7.52 19.70
C SER A 102 -5.83 -7.42 18.40
N VAL A 103 -5.99 -6.35 17.61
CA VAL A 103 -5.66 -6.32 16.16
C VAL A 103 -5.06 -4.99 15.69
N GLY A 104 -5.08 -3.90 16.47
CA GLY A 104 -4.56 -2.59 16.04
C GLY A 104 -3.57 -1.93 16.98
N GLY A 105 -2.31 -1.86 16.57
CA GLY A 105 -1.55 -0.61 16.49
C GLY A 105 -1.23 0.23 17.75
N LEU A 106 -1.74 -0.08 18.93
CA LEU A 106 -1.18 0.39 20.19
C LEU A 106 -1.13 -0.77 21.17
N VAL A 107 0.02 -1.42 21.23
CA VAL A 107 0.37 -2.21 22.42
C VAL A 107 0.37 -1.25 23.59
N THR A 108 -0.66 -1.28 24.44
CA THR A 108 -0.51 -0.83 25.81
C THR A 108 0.39 -1.84 26.48
N ILE A 109 1.70 -1.54 26.53
CA ILE A 109 2.64 -2.31 27.34
C ILE A 109 2.28 -1.97 28.80
N ASN A 110 1.29 -2.66 29.35
CA ASN A 110 0.99 -2.57 30.77
C ASN A 110 2.16 -3.23 31.50
N SER A 111 3.12 -2.41 31.92
CA SER A 111 4.17 -2.74 32.89
C SER A 111 5.02 -3.98 32.55
N GLY A 112 5.70 -3.97 31.41
CA GLY A 112 6.97 -4.70 31.29
C GLY A 112 8.08 -3.82 31.86
N ARG A 113 8.83 -4.28 32.87
CA ARG A 113 10.01 -3.55 33.40
C ARG A 113 11.11 -3.52 32.33
N PHE A 114 11.06 -2.55 31.42
CA PHE A 114 12.15 -2.27 30.50
C PHE A 114 13.14 -1.34 31.18
N ASN A 115 14.39 -1.78 31.26
CA ASN A 115 15.48 -1.08 31.92
C ASN A 115 15.78 0.24 31.19
N SER A 116 15.39 1.36 31.80
CA SER A 116 15.52 2.74 31.29
C SER A 116 16.96 3.28 31.26
N SER A 117 17.96 2.42 31.47
CA SER A 117 19.37 2.85 31.60
C SER A 117 20.15 2.83 30.28
N ARG A 118 19.51 2.53 29.13
CA ARG A 118 20.15 2.60 27.81
C ARG A 118 19.82 3.92 27.10
N PRO A 119 20.81 4.75 26.73
CA PRO A 119 20.56 5.98 25.96
C PRO A 119 20.07 5.64 24.54
N GLY A 120 18.98 6.28 24.11
CA GLY A 120 18.37 6.10 22.78
C GLY A 120 16.87 5.76 22.75
N PHE A 121 16.25 5.50 23.90
CA PHE A 121 14.81 5.20 23.99
C PHE A 121 13.99 6.44 24.33
N VAL A 122 13.01 6.75 23.49
CA VAL A 122 12.11 7.89 23.62
C VAL A 122 10.73 7.35 24.04
N SER A 123 10.15 7.89 25.11
CA SER A 123 8.83 7.44 25.59
C SER A 123 7.75 7.68 24.53
N LEU A 124 6.67 6.89 24.54
CA LEU A 124 5.53 7.06 23.62
C LEU A 124 4.93 8.48 23.71
N GLN A 125 4.92 9.05 24.91
CA GLN A 125 4.51 10.44 25.16
C GLN A 125 5.38 11.44 24.41
N THR A 126 6.69 11.15 24.31
CA THR A 126 7.67 11.98 23.64
C THR A 126 7.64 11.79 22.11
N ALA A 127 7.31 10.59 21.63
CA ALA A 127 7.09 10.32 20.20
C ALA A 127 5.82 11.02 19.68
N LEU A 128 4.75 11.07 20.48
CA LEU A 128 3.55 11.86 20.16
C LEU A 128 3.80 13.38 20.31
N SER A 129 4.58 13.82 21.29
CA SER A 129 4.87 15.25 21.46
C SER A 129 5.77 15.82 20.36
N ALA A 130 6.63 15.00 19.74
CA ALA A 130 7.39 15.38 18.55
C ALA A 130 6.50 15.61 17.31
N PHE A 131 5.27 15.07 17.31
CA PHE A 131 4.26 15.33 16.30
C PHE A 131 3.51 16.66 16.52
N SER A 132 3.55 17.20 17.75
CA SER A 132 2.88 18.44 18.15
C SER A 132 3.65 19.73 17.79
N THR A 133 4.86 19.63 17.24
CA THR A 133 5.69 20.78 16.88
C THR A 133 5.43 21.37 15.49
N TYR A 134 4.31 21.03 14.84
CA TYR A 134 3.83 21.81 13.70
C TYR A 134 3.00 23.02 14.20
N PRO A 135 3.48 24.27 14.06
CA PRO A 135 2.60 25.43 14.13
C PRO A 135 1.83 25.51 12.80
N PRO A 136 0.52 25.75 12.84
CA PRO A 136 0.12 27.15 12.91
C PRO A 136 -0.81 27.39 14.09
N THR A 137 -0.69 28.59 14.65
CA THR A 137 -1.54 29.20 15.67
C THR A 137 -3.00 28.75 15.57
N VAL A 138 -3.44 27.89 16.49
CA VAL A 138 -4.86 27.60 16.69
C VAL A 138 -5.42 28.65 17.64
N THR A 139 -5.99 29.71 17.09
CA THR A 139 -6.92 30.57 17.83
C THR A 139 -8.33 30.07 17.56
N GLY A 140 -8.86 29.28 18.50
CA GLY A 140 -10.29 29.04 18.67
C GLY A 140 -10.92 27.86 17.94
N VAL A 141 -11.05 26.72 18.63
CA VAL A 141 -12.33 25.98 18.72
C VAL A 141 -12.41 25.41 20.14
N GLY A 142 -13.25 26.04 20.97
CA GLY A 142 -13.61 25.51 22.28
C GLY A 142 -14.51 24.29 22.12
N GLY A 143 -13.93 23.11 22.23
CA GLY A 143 -14.65 21.83 22.32
C GLY A 143 -14.18 21.07 23.55
N ARG A 144 -14.98 21.09 24.61
CA ARG A 144 -14.76 20.36 25.87
C ARG A 144 -14.67 18.85 25.57
N ILE A 145 -13.51 18.24 25.85
CA ILE A 145 -13.36 16.78 25.88
C ILE A 145 -14.24 16.24 27.01
N THR A 146 -15.33 15.57 26.66
CA THR A 146 -16.08 14.73 27.60
C THR A 146 -15.64 13.29 27.40
N ASN A 147 -14.83 12.76 28.31
CA ASN A 147 -14.62 11.30 28.40
C ASN A 147 -15.98 10.64 28.68
N PRO A 148 -16.52 9.79 27.79
CA PRO A 148 -17.60 8.91 28.19
C PRO A 148 -17.03 7.89 29.19
N PRO A 149 -17.81 7.45 30.19
CA PRO A 149 -17.39 6.41 31.11
C PRO A 149 -17.13 5.12 30.32
N VAL A 150 -15.90 4.60 30.45
CA VAL A 150 -15.48 3.29 29.98
C VAL A 150 -16.40 2.24 30.60
N ARG A 151 -17.21 1.58 29.77
CA ARG A 151 -17.93 0.36 30.14
C ARG A 151 -17.12 -0.83 29.62
N ASP A 152 -16.45 -1.50 30.55
CA ASP A 152 -15.88 -2.84 30.47
C ASP A 152 -14.99 -3.20 29.26
N GLY A 153 -13.68 -2.98 29.42
CA GLY A 153 -12.75 -4.12 29.39
C GLY A 153 -12.21 -4.68 28.07
N VAL A 154 -12.44 -4.06 26.90
CA VAL A 154 -11.71 -4.41 25.65
C VAL A 154 -11.23 -3.12 24.99
N GLY A 155 -9.92 -3.02 24.76
CA GLY A 155 -9.25 -1.77 24.42
C GLY A 155 -9.76 -1.08 23.15
N ALA A 156 -9.56 0.24 23.11
CA ALA A 156 -9.68 1.02 21.89
C ALA A 156 -8.32 1.00 21.15
N GLY A 157 -8.32 0.57 19.89
CA GLY A 157 -7.26 0.81 18.90
C GLY A 157 -7.25 2.28 18.43
N LEU A 158 -7.56 2.53 17.14
CA LEU A 158 -7.57 3.88 16.53
C LEU A 158 -8.96 4.57 16.59
N GLU A 159 -9.93 4.04 17.32
CA GLU A 159 -11.29 4.59 17.36
C GLU A 159 -11.28 6.03 17.92
N ASN A 160 -11.94 6.94 17.22
CA ASN A 160 -12.08 8.36 17.53
C ASN A 160 -10.77 9.16 17.54
N ILE A 161 -9.69 8.64 16.96
CA ILE A 161 -8.43 9.37 16.79
C ILE A 161 -8.42 10.09 15.45
N GLN A 162 -8.07 11.38 15.44
CA GLN A 162 -7.83 12.08 14.19
C GLN A 162 -6.46 11.73 13.61
N VAL A 163 -6.43 11.31 12.35
CA VAL A 163 -5.22 10.97 11.60
C VAL A 163 -5.13 11.83 10.34
N PRO A 164 -3.93 12.25 9.90
CA PRO A 164 -3.80 12.94 8.62
C PRO A 164 -4.22 12.06 7.44
N SER A 165 -4.88 12.65 6.44
CA SER A 165 -5.28 12.00 5.19
C SER A 165 -4.10 11.34 4.46
N SER A 166 -2.94 11.98 4.47
CA SER A 166 -1.69 11.50 3.87
C SER A 166 -1.19 10.20 4.52
N ILE A 167 -1.28 10.10 5.84
CA ILE A 167 -0.87 8.93 6.63
C ILE A 167 -1.80 7.74 6.33
N ALA A 168 -3.10 8.00 6.20
CA ALA A 168 -4.09 7.00 5.80
C ALA A 168 -3.89 6.53 4.34
N ALA A 169 -3.67 7.47 3.41
CA ALA A 169 -3.43 7.17 2.00
C ALA A 169 -2.16 6.33 1.80
N ILE A 170 -1.05 6.67 2.46
CA ILE A 170 0.18 5.88 2.43
C ILE A 170 -0.07 4.45 2.95
N SER A 171 -0.83 4.31 4.04
CA SER A 171 -1.13 3.00 4.63
C SER A 171 -1.93 2.11 3.68
N LYS A 172 -2.91 2.69 2.94
CA LYS A 172 -3.64 1.99 1.88
C LYS A 172 -2.75 1.58 0.71
N ALA A 173 -1.84 2.46 0.27
CA ALA A 173 -0.91 2.19 -0.82
C ALA A 173 0.04 1.02 -0.47
N ILE A 174 0.58 1.01 0.75
CA ILE A 174 1.47 -0.06 1.24
C ILE A 174 0.72 -1.39 1.33
N THR A 175 -0.54 -1.40 1.74
CA THR A 175 -1.36 -2.62 1.73
C THR A 175 -1.38 -3.27 0.34
N GLY A 176 -1.69 -2.50 -0.71
CA GLY A 176 -1.68 -3.00 -2.08
C GLY A 176 -0.31 -3.54 -2.48
N ALA A 177 0.75 -2.76 -2.23
CA ALA A 177 2.12 -3.11 -2.62
C ALA A 177 2.64 -4.40 -1.95
N TYR A 178 2.37 -4.59 -0.66
CA TYR A 178 3.00 -5.66 0.13
C TYR A 178 2.23 -6.97 0.07
N LEU A 179 0.90 -6.93 0.02
CA LEU A 179 0.06 -8.13 -0.02
C LEU A 179 0.02 -8.77 -1.43
N SER A 180 0.59 -8.11 -2.43
CA SER A 180 0.60 -8.55 -3.82
C SER A 180 1.93 -9.17 -4.27
N SER A 181 1.84 -10.12 -5.19
CA SER A 181 2.97 -10.83 -5.77
C SER A 181 2.76 -11.10 -7.26
N GLU A 182 3.69 -11.81 -7.89
CA GLU A 182 3.52 -12.29 -9.28
C GLU A 182 2.50 -13.45 -9.36
N GLY A 183 2.02 -13.98 -8.23
CA GLY A 183 1.01 -15.06 -8.18
C GLY A 183 -0.36 -14.63 -7.67
N ASN A 184 -0.49 -13.42 -7.13
CA ASN A 184 -1.74 -12.89 -6.58
C ASN A 184 -1.71 -11.36 -6.55
N ALA A 185 -2.86 -10.72 -6.66
CA ALA A 185 -3.04 -9.28 -6.48
C ALA A 185 -4.14 -9.03 -5.45
N PHE A 186 -3.78 -8.38 -4.35
CA PHE A 186 -4.68 -8.09 -3.23
C PHE A 186 -4.77 -6.59 -2.99
N SER A 187 -6.00 -6.10 -2.89
CA SER A 187 -6.30 -4.72 -2.53
C SER A 187 -6.48 -4.57 -1.02
N SER A 188 -6.69 -3.34 -0.56
CA SER A 188 -7.13 -3.09 0.81
C SER A 188 -8.54 -3.65 1.10
N TYR A 189 -9.37 -3.86 0.07
CA TYR A 189 -10.65 -4.56 0.22
C TYR A 189 -10.45 -6.05 0.50
N THR A 190 -9.49 -6.68 -0.21
CA THR A 190 -9.07 -8.05 0.10
C THR A 190 -8.48 -8.13 1.50
N ALA A 191 -7.65 -7.14 1.87
CA ALA A 191 -7.02 -7.07 3.18
C ALA A 191 -8.07 -7.12 4.30
N ALA A 192 -9.20 -6.42 4.13
CA ALA A 192 -10.33 -6.47 5.05
C ALA A 192 -10.81 -7.89 5.35
N GLN A 193 -10.71 -8.86 4.43
CA GLN A 193 -11.12 -10.24 4.70
C GLN A 193 -10.06 -11.08 5.39
N ILE A 194 -8.78 -10.80 5.14
CA ILE A 194 -7.68 -11.69 5.51
C ILE A 194 -6.89 -11.24 6.74
N ILE A 195 -7.03 -9.98 7.17
CA ILE A 195 -6.34 -9.43 8.36
C ILE A 195 -7.25 -9.33 9.59
N GLN A 196 -8.48 -9.85 9.50
CA GLN A 196 -9.48 -9.84 10.59
C GLN A 196 -9.46 -11.12 11.42
N GLU A 197 -9.99 -11.02 12.64
CA GLU A 197 -10.08 -12.10 13.63
C GLU A 197 -10.96 -13.28 13.20
N HIS A 198 -11.82 -13.06 12.21
CA HIS A 198 -12.65 -14.06 11.58
C HIS A 198 -12.49 -13.96 10.07
N PHE A 199 -12.28 -15.10 9.41
CA PHE A 199 -12.23 -15.17 7.96
C PHE A 199 -13.60 -14.86 7.36
N ASN A 200 -13.64 -13.81 6.54
CA ASN A 200 -14.83 -13.07 6.10
C ASN A 200 -15.54 -12.30 7.23
N PRO A 201 -15.65 -10.96 7.09
CA PRO A 201 -16.39 -10.14 8.04
C PRO A 201 -17.86 -10.55 8.10
N GLY A 202 -18.41 -10.61 9.32
CA GLY A 202 -19.80 -10.99 9.57
C GLY A 202 -20.08 -12.49 9.70
N VAL A 203 -19.09 -13.36 9.47
CA VAL A 203 -19.23 -14.82 9.68
C VAL A 203 -18.65 -15.21 11.03
N THR A 204 -19.47 -15.76 11.91
CA THR A 204 -19.04 -16.23 13.24
C THR A 204 -18.50 -17.67 13.18
N ASN A 205 -17.74 -18.07 14.21
CA ASN A 205 -17.17 -19.43 14.35
C ASN A 205 -16.22 -19.86 13.21
N GLN A 206 -15.54 -18.90 12.58
CA GLN A 206 -14.48 -19.16 11.62
C GLN A 206 -13.10 -19.00 12.28
N PRO A 207 -12.05 -19.69 11.79
CA PRO A 207 -10.69 -19.34 12.15
C PRO A 207 -10.38 -17.90 11.72
N GLY A 208 -9.34 -17.32 12.31
CA GLY A 208 -8.83 -16.01 11.89
C GLY A 208 -8.46 -15.98 10.43
N GLY A 209 -8.52 -14.78 9.84
CA GLY A 209 -8.07 -14.59 8.47
C GLY A 209 -6.63 -15.10 8.28
N PRO A 210 -6.26 -15.59 7.08
CA PRO A 210 -4.93 -16.18 6.85
C PRO A 210 -3.74 -15.28 7.21
N LEU A 211 -3.96 -13.96 7.30
CA LEU A 211 -2.96 -12.95 7.68
C LEU A 211 -3.38 -12.17 8.94
N PHE A 212 -4.23 -12.76 9.78
CA PHE A 212 -4.57 -12.18 11.07
C PHE A 212 -3.29 -12.01 11.92
N GLY A 213 -3.08 -10.80 12.46
CA GLY A 213 -1.86 -10.45 13.20
C GLY A 213 -0.66 -10.03 12.35
N VAL A 214 -0.69 -10.15 11.02
CA VAL A 214 0.42 -9.69 10.13
C VAL A 214 0.63 -8.17 10.19
N GLN A 215 -0.34 -7.45 10.74
CA GLN A 215 -0.24 -6.02 11.01
C GLN A 215 0.92 -5.67 11.97
N PHE A 216 1.31 -6.59 12.87
CA PHE A 216 2.45 -6.41 13.78
C PHE A 216 3.79 -6.39 13.03
N SER A 217 3.87 -6.93 11.81
CA SER A 217 5.09 -6.91 10.98
C SER A 217 5.44 -5.52 10.46
N GLN A 218 4.55 -4.53 10.64
CA GLN A 218 4.77 -3.14 10.23
C GLN A 218 5.18 -2.22 11.40
N LEU A 219 5.41 -2.77 12.60
CA LEU A 219 5.75 -1.97 13.79
C LEU A 219 7.11 -1.25 13.64
N PRO A 220 7.27 -0.02 14.19
CA PRO A 220 8.50 0.77 14.07
C PRO A 220 9.77 0.16 14.66
N CYS A 221 9.65 -0.86 15.51
CA CYS A 221 10.74 -1.61 16.13
C CYS A 221 10.98 -2.99 15.48
N GLY A 222 10.35 -3.27 14.34
CA GLY A 222 10.56 -4.51 13.61
C GLY A 222 12.00 -4.60 13.10
N ASP A 223 12.61 -5.78 13.24
CA ASP A 223 14.01 -6.03 12.87
C ASP A 223 14.28 -5.68 11.39
N PHE A 224 13.37 -6.08 10.49
CA PHE A 224 13.55 -5.90 9.05
C PHE A 224 13.25 -4.49 8.53
N VAL A 225 12.53 -3.67 9.29
CA VAL A 225 11.94 -2.43 8.79
C VAL A 225 12.83 -1.23 9.13
N THR A 226 13.27 -0.50 8.13
CA THR A 226 14.05 0.74 8.32
C THR A 226 13.13 1.95 8.39
N GLN A 227 13.48 2.93 9.23
CA GLN A 227 12.70 4.17 9.36
C GLN A 227 13.07 5.13 8.23
N GLY A 228 12.11 5.69 7.47
CA GLY A 228 12.33 6.84 6.58
C GLY A 228 13.26 6.63 5.37
N ALA A 229 12.98 7.32 4.25
CA ALA A 229 13.78 7.21 3.02
C ALA A 229 15.27 7.53 3.23
N ASP A 230 15.56 8.42 4.18
CA ASP A 230 16.90 8.95 4.44
C ASP A 230 17.72 8.10 5.42
N LEU A 231 17.14 7.11 6.11
CA LEU A 231 17.87 6.28 7.09
C LEU A 231 18.28 4.90 6.55
N GLY A 232 18.10 4.65 5.25
CA GLY A 232 18.66 3.46 4.60
C GLY A 232 17.79 2.93 3.46
N VAL A 233 18.05 1.70 3.04
CA VAL A 233 17.26 0.96 2.05
C VAL A 233 16.05 0.27 2.70
N GLY A 234 15.05 -0.13 1.92
CA GLY A 234 13.80 -0.75 2.41
C GLY A 234 14.01 -2.12 3.09
N PRO A 235 12.92 -2.82 3.46
CA PRO A 235 11.50 -2.43 3.37
C PRO A 235 11.08 -1.33 4.36
N ARG A 236 10.04 -0.56 4.01
CA ARG A 236 9.49 0.53 4.84
C ARG A 236 8.30 0.10 5.70
N ARG A 237 8.12 0.79 6.83
CA ARG A 237 6.95 0.63 7.69
C ARG A 237 5.70 1.24 7.06
N SER A 238 4.55 0.69 7.42
CA SER A 238 3.27 1.33 7.13
C SER A 238 2.89 2.25 8.29
N PRO A 239 2.45 3.51 8.04
CA PRO A 239 2.09 4.43 9.12
C PRO A 239 1.03 3.91 10.09
N LEU A 240 -0.01 3.25 9.58
CA LEU A 240 -1.13 2.73 10.37
C LEU A 240 -1.27 1.21 10.26
N GLY A 241 -0.19 0.50 9.90
CA GLY A 241 -0.26 -0.91 9.57
C GLY A 241 -0.98 -1.18 8.24
N PHE A 242 -1.46 -2.40 8.04
CA PHE A 242 -2.23 -2.72 6.83
C PHE A 242 -3.66 -2.19 6.95
N SER A 243 -4.04 -1.33 6.00
CA SER A 243 -5.41 -0.84 5.88
C SER A 243 -6.35 -1.92 5.35
N GLY A 244 -7.49 -2.10 6.02
CA GLY A 244 -8.65 -2.85 5.52
C GLY A 244 -9.74 -1.93 4.94
N GLN A 245 -9.45 -0.66 4.67
CA GLN A 245 -10.39 0.28 4.05
C GLN A 245 -10.21 0.32 2.54
N ARG A 246 -11.28 0.27 1.76
CA ARG A 246 -11.24 0.40 0.28
C ARG A 246 -10.49 1.64 -0.21
N GLY A 247 -9.87 1.54 -1.39
CA GLY A 247 -9.06 2.60 -2.00
C GLY A 247 -7.55 2.36 -2.02
N GLY A 248 -7.07 1.19 -1.61
CA GLY A 248 -5.68 0.74 -1.76
C GLY A 248 -5.57 -0.35 -2.81
N LEU A 249 -4.84 -0.11 -3.91
CA LEU A 249 -4.69 -1.06 -5.01
C LEU A 249 -3.21 -1.33 -5.33
N PRO A 250 -2.85 -2.57 -5.70
CA PRO A 250 -1.52 -2.85 -6.21
C PRO A 250 -1.34 -2.33 -7.63
N LEU A 251 -0.11 -1.93 -7.95
CA LEU A 251 0.30 -1.49 -9.28
C LEU A 251 1.25 -2.50 -9.91
N TYR A 252 1.02 -2.82 -11.18
CA TYR A 252 1.74 -3.83 -11.95
C TYR A 252 2.34 -3.25 -13.23
N LEU A 253 3.53 -3.75 -13.60
CA LEU A 253 4.12 -3.58 -14.93
C LEU A 253 4.40 -4.96 -15.51
N ASN A 254 3.81 -5.25 -16.67
CA ASN A 254 3.98 -6.52 -17.38
C ASN A 254 3.75 -7.78 -16.51
N GLY A 255 2.83 -7.71 -15.54
CA GLY A 255 2.51 -8.81 -14.62
C GLY A 255 3.39 -8.89 -13.37
N THR A 256 4.40 -8.03 -13.23
CA THR A 256 5.19 -7.89 -12.00
C THR A 256 4.65 -6.75 -11.13
N PRO A 257 4.44 -6.96 -9.82
CA PRO A 257 4.03 -5.88 -8.92
C PRO A 257 5.19 -4.91 -8.71
N VAL A 258 4.92 -3.61 -8.90
CA VAL A 258 5.92 -2.54 -8.80
C VAL A 258 5.61 -1.53 -7.70
N GLY A 259 4.44 -1.62 -7.07
CA GLY A 259 4.03 -0.68 -6.03
C GLY A 259 2.56 -0.77 -5.68
N GLY A 260 2.04 0.33 -5.14
CA GLY A 260 0.63 0.47 -4.81
C GLY A 260 0.20 1.94 -4.82
N ILE A 261 -1.09 2.16 -5.07
CA ILE A 261 -1.77 3.44 -4.90
C ILE A 261 -2.71 3.35 -3.71
N GLY A 262 -2.83 4.43 -2.95
CA GLY A 262 -3.77 4.59 -1.86
C GLY A 262 -4.48 5.92 -1.94
N VAL A 263 -5.80 5.89 -1.82
CA VAL A 263 -6.66 7.08 -1.95
C VAL A 263 -7.54 7.26 -0.71
N ILE A 264 -7.65 8.52 -0.29
CA ILE A 264 -8.60 8.99 0.71
C ILE A 264 -9.32 10.20 0.11
N ALA A 265 -10.62 10.06 -0.16
CA ALA A 265 -11.52 11.12 -0.59
C ALA A 265 -12.65 11.39 0.42
N THR A 266 -12.91 10.43 1.31
CA THR A 266 -13.84 10.57 2.42
C THR A 266 -13.16 11.21 3.64
N SER A 267 -13.92 11.54 4.69
CA SER A 267 -13.42 12.10 5.96
C SER A 267 -13.16 11.04 7.05
N GLN A 268 -13.28 9.76 6.69
CA GLN A 268 -13.23 8.64 7.60
C GLN A 268 -12.18 7.64 7.15
N TYR A 269 -11.39 7.16 8.10
CA TYR A 269 -10.55 5.97 7.96
C TYR A 269 -11.10 4.85 8.84
N ALA A 270 -11.54 3.75 8.23
CA ALA A 270 -12.17 2.64 8.95
C ALA A 270 -11.99 1.31 8.21
N ILE A 271 -11.89 0.21 8.96
CA ILE A 271 -11.89 -1.14 8.37
C ILE A 271 -13.27 -1.52 7.83
N GLU A 272 -13.32 -2.21 6.69
CA GLU A 272 -14.57 -2.73 6.14
C GLU A 272 -15.04 -3.96 6.93
N LEU A 273 -16.04 -3.77 7.79
CA LEU A 273 -16.67 -4.85 8.57
C LEU A 273 -17.84 -5.51 7.84
N ASN A 274 -18.30 -4.94 6.72
CA ASN A 274 -19.39 -5.50 5.92
C ASN A 274 -18.99 -5.54 4.44
N ILE A 275 -18.64 -6.74 3.98
CA ILE A 275 -18.19 -6.99 2.61
C ILE A 275 -19.33 -7.28 1.63
N ASP A 276 -20.57 -7.36 2.12
CA ASP A 276 -21.76 -7.66 1.31
C ASP A 276 -22.47 -6.39 0.85
N THR A 277 -22.00 -5.21 1.27
CA THR A 277 -22.58 -3.95 0.82
C THR A 277 -22.14 -3.61 -0.61
N PRO A 278 -23.09 -3.39 -1.55
CA PRO A 278 -22.77 -2.99 -2.93
C PRO A 278 -22.48 -1.48 -3.04
N ALA A 279 -22.30 -0.78 -1.91
CA ALA A 279 -22.10 0.66 -1.92
C ALA A 279 -20.76 0.99 -2.58
N VAL A 280 -20.81 1.75 -3.67
CA VAL A 280 -19.65 2.24 -4.41
C VAL A 280 -18.77 3.09 -3.50
N SER A 281 -17.47 2.76 -3.43
CA SER A 281 -16.49 3.55 -2.70
C SER A 281 -15.83 4.57 -3.63
N VAL A 282 -15.98 5.86 -3.32
CA VAL A 282 -15.34 6.96 -4.07
C VAL A 282 -13.82 6.84 -4.03
N ASP A 283 -13.24 6.43 -2.88
CA ASP A 283 -11.81 6.16 -2.75
C ASP A 283 -11.35 5.09 -3.75
N GLU A 284 -12.17 4.05 -3.95
CA GLU A 284 -11.87 2.95 -4.87
C GLU A 284 -12.04 3.34 -6.34
N GLN A 285 -13.06 4.12 -6.71
CA GLN A 285 -13.24 4.65 -8.07
C GLN A 285 -12.01 5.45 -8.50
N ILE A 286 -11.56 6.36 -7.64
CA ILE A 286 -10.38 7.20 -7.88
C ILE A 286 -9.11 6.35 -7.96
N ALA A 287 -8.95 5.35 -7.09
CA ALA A 287 -7.79 4.47 -7.10
C ALA A 287 -7.70 3.63 -8.37
N ILE A 288 -8.83 3.14 -8.88
CA ILE A 288 -8.90 2.40 -10.15
C ILE A 288 -8.53 3.29 -11.33
N ALA A 289 -9.09 4.51 -11.35
CA ALA A 289 -8.74 5.49 -12.38
C ALA A 289 -7.22 5.78 -12.39
N GLY A 290 -6.62 6.01 -11.23
CA GLY A 290 -5.17 6.20 -11.09
C GLY A 290 -4.33 4.99 -11.48
N SER A 291 -4.89 3.78 -11.35
CA SER A 291 -4.20 2.53 -11.70
C SER A 291 -4.23 2.22 -13.20
N TYR A 292 -4.83 3.08 -14.03
CA TYR A 292 -4.96 2.82 -15.47
C TYR A 292 -3.59 2.61 -16.15
N GLY A 293 -3.47 1.48 -16.86
CA GLY A 293 -2.20 1.04 -17.46
C GLY A 293 -1.20 0.41 -16.47
N PHE A 294 -1.58 0.26 -15.20
CA PHE A 294 -0.84 -0.42 -14.14
C PHE A 294 -1.73 -1.42 -13.37
N LEU A 295 -2.90 -1.77 -13.91
CA LEU A 295 -3.84 -2.68 -13.25
C LEU A 295 -3.24 -4.07 -13.09
N ALA A 296 -3.60 -4.72 -12.00
CA ALA A 296 -3.28 -6.13 -11.80
C ALA A 296 -3.91 -7.00 -12.90
N PRO A 297 -3.19 -8.02 -13.41
CA PRO A 297 -3.76 -8.98 -14.35
C PRO A 297 -4.99 -9.68 -13.77
N ASP A 298 -6.07 -9.75 -14.53
CA ASP A 298 -7.37 -10.26 -14.05
C ASP A 298 -7.26 -11.69 -13.49
N ASN A 299 -6.42 -12.51 -14.11
CA ASN A 299 -6.18 -13.90 -13.70
C ASN A 299 -5.38 -14.05 -12.39
N ARG A 300 -5.01 -12.96 -11.71
CA ARG A 300 -4.29 -12.95 -10.42
C ARG A 300 -5.03 -12.17 -9.34
N ARG A 301 -6.08 -11.43 -9.70
CA ARG A 301 -6.83 -10.64 -8.74
C ARG A 301 -7.52 -11.55 -7.72
N ALA A 302 -7.84 -10.96 -6.58
CA ALA A 302 -8.39 -11.68 -5.44
C ALA A 302 -9.72 -12.40 -5.78
N ASP A 303 -10.50 -11.85 -6.71
CA ASP A 303 -11.77 -12.39 -7.22
C ASP A 303 -11.67 -13.70 -7.99
N VAL A 304 -10.45 -14.16 -8.33
CA VAL A 304 -10.20 -15.49 -8.92
C VAL A 304 -9.39 -16.40 -8.00
N ILE A 305 -9.21 -16.00 -6.73
CA ILE A 305 -8.49 -16.76 -5.70
C ILE A 305 -9.51 -17.26 -4.67
N GLN A 306 -9.51 -18.58 -4.46
CA GLN A 306 -10.39 -19.24 -3.51
C GLN A 306 -9.62 -19.81 -2.32
N VAL A 307 -10.12 -19.56 -1.11
CA VAL A 307 -9.58 -20.12 0.14
C VAL A 307 -10.76 -20.66 0.94
N GLY A 308 -10.71 -21.95 1.29
CA GLY A 308 -11.81 -22.60 2.02
C GLY A 308 -13.15 -22.61 1.25
N GLY A 309 -13.11 -22.57 -0.09
CA GLY A 309 -14.32 -22.50 -0.94
C GLY A 309 -14.92 -21.09 -1.09
N LEU A 310 -14.32 -20.08 -0.45
CA LEU A 310 -14.76 -18.69 -0.53
C LEU A 310 -13.81 -17.88 -1.41
N THR A 311 -14.35 -16.88 -2.11
CA THR A 311 -13.59 -16.00 -3.01
C THR A 311 -13.34 -14.65 -2.35
N PHE A 312 -12.18 -14.04 -2.59
CA PHE A 312 -11.86 -12.72 -2.08
C PHE A 312 -12.44 -11.59 -2.95
N ARG A 313 -12.70 -10.44 -2.33
CA ARG A 313 -13.05 -9.20 -3.02
C ARG A 313 -11.77 -8.48 -3.41
N TYR A 314 -11.60 -8.19 -4.69
CA TYR A 314 -10.54 -7.31 -5.17
C TYR A 314 -11.02 -5.86 -5.25
N THR A 315 -12.17 -5.64 -5.88
CA THR A 315 -12.82 -4.33 -5.96
C THR A 315 -14.33 -4.48 -6.02
N SER A 316 -15.06 -3.43 -5.62
CA SER A 316 -16.51 -3.31 -5.82
C SER A 316 -16.91 -2.50 -7.05
N ILE A 317 -15.93 -1.94 -7.77
CA ILE A 317 -16.17 -0.98 -8.85
C ILE A 317 -16.16 -1.68 -10.20
N ASN A 318 -17.15 -1.34 -11.02
CA ASN A 318 -17.25 -1.72 -12.41
C ASN A 318 -16.80 -0.56 -13.33
N ASP A 319 -16.42 -0.88 -14.57
CA ASP A 319 -15.92 0.11 -15.54
C ASP A 319 -16.89 1.26 -15.83
N ASP A 320 -18.20 1.00 -15.78
CA ASP A 320 -19.27 1.99 -16.01
C ASP A 320 -19.41 2.99 -14.86
N GLN A 321 -18.74 2.74 -13.73
CA GLN A 321 -18.74 3.59 -12.55
C GLN A 321 -17.54 4.55 -12.51
N ILE A 322 -16.72 4.60 -13.56
CA ILE A 322 -15.64 5.57 -13.71
C ILE A 322 -16.18 6.78 -14.49
N ALA A 323 -16.08 7.98 -13.90
CA ALA A 323 -16.67 9.20 -14.42
C ALA A 323 -15.80 9.93 -15.45
N SER A 324 -14.48 9.72 -15.41
CA SER A 324 -13.51 10.31 -16.34
C SER A 324 -12.94 9.28 -17.31
N ASN A 325 -12.24 9.75 -18.34
CA ASN A 325 -11.42 8.88 -19.19
C ASN A 325 -9.94 8.98 -18.77
N PRO A 326 -9.38 7.99 -18.06
CA PRO A 326 -8.01 8.05 -17.56
C PRO A 326 -6.95 8.11 -18.66
N ALA A 327 -7.24 7.59 -19.86
CA ALA A 327 -6.31 7.69 -20.99
C ALA A 327 -6.16 9.13 -21.52
N LYS A 328 -7.11 10.01 -21.17
CA LYS A 328 -7.14 11.42 -21.56
C LYS A 328 -7.00 12.37 -20.37
N ALA A 329 -6.55 11.87 -19.21
CA ALA A 329 -6.33 12.68 -18.03
C ALA A 329 -5.37 13.83 -18.35
N ALA A 330 -5.70 15.04 -17.89
CA ALA A 330 -4.82 16.20 -18.07
C ALA A 330 -3.46 15.95 -17.38
N PRO A 331 -2.33 16.36 -17.97
CA PRO A 331 -1.01 16.21 -17.34
C PRO A 331 -0.97 16.88 -15.97
N LEU A 332 -0.26 16.27 -15.00
CA LEU A 332 -0.20 16.80 -13.63
C LEU A 332 0.38 18.22 -13.56
N SER A 333 1.26 18.58 -14.48
CA SER A 333 1.81 19.93 -14.63
C SER A 333 0.77 21.02 -14.96
N THR A 334 -0.41 20.64 -15.43
CA THR A 334 -1.55 21.56 -15.66
C THR A 334 -2.49 21.66 -14.46
N VAL A 335 -2.42 20.67 -13.56
CA VAL A 335 -3.18 20.61 -12.30
C VAL A 335 -2.44 21.36 -11.20
N ILE A 336 -1.12 21.16 -11.10
CA ILE A 336 -0.24 21.84 -10.15
C ILE A 336 0.20 23.19 -10.75
N PRO A 337 0.20 24.30 -9.99
CA PRO A 337 -0.18 24.43 -8.57
C PRO A 337 -1.63 24.87 -8.36
N ALA A 338 -2.42 25.02 -9.44
CA ALA A 338 -3.72 25.67 -9.39
C ALA A 338 -4.75 24.90 -8.54
N GLU A 339 -4.73 23.58 -8.60
CA GLU A 339 -5.77 22.73 -8.01
C GLU A 339 -5.23 21.76 -6.93
N GLY A 340 -3.91 21.69 -6.72
CA GLY A 340 -3.26 20.85 -5.71
C GLY A 340 -1.75 20.85 -5.83
N ASN A 341 -1.08 20.14 -4.92
CA ASN A 341 0.38 20.02 -4.89
C ASN A 341 0.83 18.65 -4.35
N TYR A 342 2.07 18.27 -4.67
CA TYR A 342 2.77 17.26 -3.87
C TYR A 342 3.15 17.85 -2.51
N ILE A 343 2.82 17.12 -1.44
CA ILE A 343 3.08 17.53 -0.06
C ILE A 343 4.18 16.67 0.55
N GLU A 344 4.93 17.24 1.48
CA GLU A 344 5.84 16.49 2.32
C GLU A 344 5.06 15.81 3.46
N VAL A 345 5.41 14.57 3.75
CA VAL A 345 4.90 13.79 4.88
C VAL A 345 6.09 13.40 5.76
N PRO A 346 6.29 14.07 6.90
CA PRO A 346 7.42 13.83 7.78
C PRO A 346 7.62 12.34 8.10
N GLY A 347 8.85 11.86 7.92
CA GLY A 347 9.24 10.46 8.16
C GLY A 347 8.85 9.47 7.06
N TYR A 348 8.15 9.90 6.00
CA TYR A 348 7.75 9.04 4.87
C TYR A 348 8.12 9.60 3.51
N PHE A 349 7.92 10.90 3.29
CA PHE A 349 8.14 11.56 2.00
C PHE A 349 8.56 13.02 2.19
N GLN A 350 9.77 13.39 1.78
CA GLN A 350 10.31 14.76 1.95
C GLN A 350 10.60 15.38 0.58
N SER A 351 9.56 15.47 -0.26
CA SER A 351 9.63 15.98 -1.63
C SER A 351 8.36 16.73 -1.99
N THR A 352 8.49 17.75 -2.83
CA THR A 352 7.37 18.48 -3.46
C THR A 352 7.18 18.10 -4.94
N VAL A 353 7.80 17.00 -5.36
CA VAL A 353 7.71 16.43 -6.72
C VAL A 353 7.75 14.91 -6.62
N ALA A 354 7.24 14.20 -7.63
CA ALA A 354 7.32 12.76 -7.71
C ALA A 354 8.77 12.24 -7.75
N ARG A 355 8.98 11.02 -7.24
CA ARG A 355 10.25 10.32 -7.24
C ARG A 355 10.13 8.99 -7.99
N SER A 356 11.22 8.58 -8.63
CA SER A 356 11.33 7.21 -9.14
C SER A 356 11.46 6.23 -7.98
N GLY A 357 10.79 5.08 -8.10
CA GLY A 357 10.91 3.98 -7.16
C GLY A 357 12.16 3.15 -7.37
N THR A 358 12.30 2.11 -6.54
CA THR A 358 13.42 1.17 -6.61
C THR A 358 12.99 -0.14 -7.26
N ALA A 359 13.87 -0.71 -8.09
CA ALA A 359 13.65 -2.04 -8.63
C ALA A 359 13.80 -3.08 -7.52
N PHE A 360 12.76 -3.89 -7.34
CA PHE A 360 12.75 -4.97 -6.35
C PHE A 360 13.82 -6.01 -6.68
N THR A 361 14.38 -6.66 -5.65
CA THR A 361 15.47 -7.66 -5.75
C THR A 361 16.86 -7.12 -6.13
N LEU A 362 17.03 -5.80 -6.15
CA LEU A 362 18.33 -5.15 -6.20
C LEU A 362 18.72 -4.56 -4.83
N PRO A 363 20.02 -4.40 -4.53
CA PRO A 363 20.49 -3.84 -3.25
C PRO A 363 19.83 -2.51 -2.85
N ALA A 364 19.53 -1.65 -3.82
CA ALA A 364 18.86 -0.36 -3.59
C ALA A 364 17.45 -0.49 -2.98
N SER A 365 16.77 -1.62 -3.21
CA SER A 365 15.48 -1.92 -2.59
C SER A 365 15.60 -2.43 -1.14
N GLY A 366 16.82 -2.75 -0.70
CA GLY A 366 17.11 -3.38 0.59
C GLY A 366 16.89 -4.89 0.59
N ILE A 367 16.50 -5.46 -0.55
CA ILE A 367 16.38 -6.90 -0.76
C ILE A 367 17.12 -7.23 -2.05
N ALA A 368 18.08 -8.14 -1.98
CA ALA A 368 18.82 -8.60 -3.16
C ALA A 368 18.84 -10.13 -3.23
N ARG A 369 19.12 -10.67 -4.42
CA ARG A 369 19.41 -12.10 -4.55
C ARG A 369 20.61 -12.45 -3.67
N ALA A 370 20.49 -13.53 -2.89
CA ALA A 370 21.54 -13.90 -1.96
C ALA A 370 22.81 -14.35 -2.70
N THR A 371 23.95 -13.93 -2.17
CA THR A 371 25.29 -14.36 -2.60
C THR A 371 25.78 -15.52 -1.73
N GLU A 372 27.08 -15.78 -1.69
CA GLU A 372 27.65 -16.77 -0.77
C GLU A 372 27.23 -16.47 0.69
N PRO A 373 26.89 -17.49 1.51
CA PRO A 373 26.95 -18.93 1.25
C PRO A 373 25.64 -19.53 0.66
N PHE A 374 24.75 -18.71 0.11
CA PHE A 374 23.41 -19.11 -0.39
C PHE A 374 23.32 -19.13 -1.92
N THR A 375 24.46 -19.15 -2.62
CA THR A 375 24.47 -19.33 -4.08
C THR A 375 23.86 -20.68 -4.48
N GLY A 376 23.27 -20.70 -5.68
CA GLY A 376 22.68 -21.90 -6.27
C GLY A 376 21.29 -22.30 -5.74
N ILE A 377 20.72 -21.56 -4.78
CA ILE A 377 19.34 -21.76 -4.30
C ILE A 377 18.50 -20.49 -4.48
N ASN A 378 17.17 -20.62 -4.45
CA ASN A 378 16.23 -19.50 -4.59
C ASN A 378 16.16 -18.67 -3.28
N ALA A 379 17.26 -17.99 -2.98
CA ALA A 379 17.44 -17.21 -1.75
C ALA A 379 17.57 -15.72 -2.04
N TYR A 380 17.00 -14.91 -1.15
CA TYR A 380 17.15 -13.47 -1.10
C TYR A 380 17.67 -13.06 0.28
N MET A 381 18.47 -12.02 0.31
CA MET A 381 19.02 -11.44 1.54
C MET A 381 18.57 -9.99 1.70
N MET A 382 18.43 -9.57 2.94
CA MET A 382 18.27 -8.16 3.27
C MET A 382 19.61 -7.47 3.14
N THR A 383 19.66 -6.34 2.44
CA THR A 383 20.91 -5.61 2.20
C THR A 383 20.96 -4.29 2.97
N ASP A 384 22.15 -3.87 3.37
CA ASP A 384 22.42 -2.51 3.84
C ASP A 384 22.55 -1.53 2.66
N THR A 385 22.89 -0.27 2.93
CA THR A 385 23.07 0.75 1.89
C THR A 385 24.29 0.50 1.01
N GLN A 386 25.24 -0.34 1.44
CA GLN A 386 26.41 -0.76 0.68
C GLN A 386 26.16 -2.06 -0.11
N GLY A 387 25.02 -2.71 0.10
CA GLY A 387 24.64 -3.97 -0.55
C GLY A 387 25.09 -5.24 0.18
N ASN A 388 25.63 -5.13 1.40
CA ASN A 388 26.03 -6.28 2.20
C ASN A 388 24.82 -6.91 2.90
N ASN A 389 24.89 -8.21 3.20
CA ASN A 389 23.85 -8.89 3.98
C ASN A 389 23.75 -8.28 5.39
N ARG A 390 22.56 -7.81 5.77
CA ARG A 390 22.27 -7.27 7.11
C ARG A 390 22.27 -8.35 8.20
N TYR A 391 21.97 -9.58 7.83
CA TYR A 391 21.81 -10.72 8.74
C TYR A 391 22.62 -11.92 8.24
N PRO A 392 23.96 -11.83 8.21
CA PRO A 392 24.78 -12.98 7.88
C PRO A 392 24.65 -14.05 8.99
N PRO A 393 24.76 -15.35 8.65
CA PRO A 393 24.90 -16.40 9.67
C PRO A 393 26.10 -16.09 10.57
N LEU A 394 25.87 -16.08 11.88
CA LEU A 394 26.89 -15.89 12.91
C LEU A 394 26.91 -17.11 13.83
N ASP A 395 28.01 -17.29 14.55
CA ASP A 395 28.03 -18.27 15.63
C ASP A 395 27.06 -17.82 16.74
N GLY A 396 26.32 -18.76 17.31
CA GLY A 396 25.38 -18.51 18.41
C GLY A 396 26.09 -18.08 19.69
N ALA A 397 25.37 -17.74 20.76
CA ALA A 397 26.02 -17.57 22.06
C ALA A 397 26.46 -18.94 22.62
N PRO A 398 27.67 -19.07 23.22
CA PRO A 398 28.11 -20.34 23.78
C PRO A 398 27.29 -20.71 25.03
N ASN A 399 26.92 -21.98 25.15
CA ASN A 399 26.37 -22.60 26.35
C ASN A 399 27.28 -23.75 26.80
N GLY A 400 28.37 -23.42 27.49
CA GLY A 400 29.47 -24.36 27.70
C GLY A 400 30.15 -24.71 26.38
N ASP A 401 30.33 -26.00 26.09
CA ASP A 401 30.94 -26.49 24.83
C ASP A 401 29.91 -26.63 23.68
N GLN A 402 28.66 -26.20 23.88
CA GLN A 402 27.59 -26.31 22.90
C GLN A 402 27.25 -24.94 22.30
N GLN A 403 27.33 -24.84 20.98
CA GLN A 403 27.03 -23.63 20.21
C GLN A 403 26.71 -24.01 18.77
N LEU A 404 25.71 -23.37 18.17
CA LEU A 404 25.54 -23.44 16.72
C LEU A 404 26.62 -22.59 16.07
N THR A 405 27.45 -23.18 15.23
CA THR A 405 28.40 -22.42 14.41
C THR A 405 27.68 -21.72 13.26
N ALA A 406 28.30 -20.69 12.68
CA ALA A 406 27.80 -20.04 11.47
C ALA A 406 27.59 -21.04 10.32
N SER A 407 28.38 -22.12 10.28
CA SER A 407 28.21 -23.23 9.32
C SER A 407 26.94 -24.03 9.60
N ASP A 408 26.63 -24.32 10.87
CA ASP A 408 25.40 -25.00 11.26
C ASP A 408 24.18 -24.15 10.92
N VAL A 409 24.21 -22.86 11.29
CA VAL A 409 23.16 -21.89 10.96
C VAL A 409 22.95 -21.80 9.45
N THR A 410 24.03 -21.72 8.67
CA THR A 410 23.97 -21.71 7.20
C THR A 410 23.29 -22.97 6.67
N THR A 411 23.64 -24.14 7.20
CA THR A 411 23.06 -25.42 6.77
C THR A 411 21.57 -25.48 7.07
N LEU A 412 21.15 -25.06 8.26
CA LEU A 412 19.74 -24.99 8.66
C LEU A 412 18.96 -24.05 7.74
N LEU A 413 19.46 -22.84 7.50
CA LEU A 413 18.82 -21.87 6.61
C LEU A 413 18.72 -22.38 5.17
N ARG A 414 19.77 -23.01 4.62
CA ARG A 414 19.73 -23.62 3.29
C ARG A 414 18.68 -24.71 3.19
N ASN A 415 18.50 -25.52 4.22
CA ASN A 415 17.47 -26.57 4.23
C ASN A 415 16.05 -25.98 4.29
N VAL A 416 15.82 -24.96 5.12
CA VAL A 416 14.54 -24.24 5.18
C VAL A 416 14.18 -23.61 3.83
N ILE A 417 15.14 -22.98 3.15
CA ILE A 417 14.92 -22.36 1.84
C ILE A 417 14.58 -23.40 0.77
N LYS A 418 15.21 -24.58 0.78
CA LYS A 418 14.85 -25.66 -0.16
C LYS A 418 13.42 -26.15 0.06
N ILE A 419 12.99 -26.27 1.31
CA ILE A 419 11.62 -26.67 1.63
C ILE A 419 10.64 -25.58 1.19
N SER A 420 10.94 -24.30 1.45
CA SER A 420 10.07 -23.18 1.05
C SER A 420 9.89 -23.10 -0.46
N ASP A 421 10.94 -23.43 -1.23
CA ASP A 421 10.89 -23.48 -2.70
C ASP A 421 9.98 -24.58 -3.24
N THR A 422 9.66 -25.60 -2.44
CA THR A 422 8.67 -26.65 -2.80
C THR A 422 7.29 -26.40 -2.21
N ALA A 423 7.16 -25.46 -1.27
CA ALA A 423 5.92 -25.14 -0.59
C ALA A 423 5.09 -24.12 -1.39
N ARG A 424 3.77 -24.13 -1.18
CA ARG A 424 2.84 -23.14 -1.71
C ARG A 424 2.10 -22.45 -0.58
N ALA A 425 1.88 -21.14 -0.72
CA ALA A 425 1.05 -20.39 0.20
C ALA A 425 -0.44 -20.64 -0.10
N GLN A 426 -1.25 -20.84 0.94
CA GLN A 426 -2.68 -21.15 0.84
C GLN A 426 -3.50 -20.07 0.11
N ILE A 427 -3.05 -18.82 0.15
CA ILE A 427 -3.75 -17.65 -0.44
C ILE A 427 -3.30 -17.34 -1.89
N ARG A 428 -2.79 -18.32 -2.64
CA ARG A 428 -2.31 -18.10 -4.02
C ARG A 428 -2.92 -19.13 -4.97
N ARG A 429 -3.06 -18.75 -6.24
CA ARG A 429 -3.38 -19.73 -7.30
C ARG A 429 -2.28 -20.78 -7.39
N PRO A 430 -2.59 -22.00 -7.89
CA PRO A 430 -1.59 -23.06 -8.12
C PRO A 430 -0.69 -22.77 -9.35
N LEU A 431 -0.24 -21.52 -9.51
CA LEU A 431 0.80 -21.11 -10.44
C LEU A 431 2.19 -21.50 -9.89
N PRO A 432 3.26 -21.56 -10.70
CA PRO A 432 4.62 -21.90 -10.26
C PRO A 432 5.29 -20.78 -9.44
N THR A 433 4.56 -20.17 -8.52
CA THR A 433 5.06 -19.19 -7.56
C THR A 433 5.21 -19.84 -6.19
N ASN A 434 6.44 -20.12 -5.79
CA ASN A 434 6.75 -20.79 -4.53
C ASN A 434 6.44 -19.89 -3.32
N ALA A 435 6.28 -20.50 -2.14
CA ALA A 435 6.18 -19.77 -0.91
C ALA A 435 7.42 -18.90 -0.70
N ARG A 436 7.23 -17.63 -0.30
CA ARG A 436 8.34 -16.75 0.09
C ARG A 436 8.31 -16.65 1.60
N LEU A 437 9.28 -17.28 2.26
CA LEU A 437 9.38 -17.37 3.71
C LEU A 437 10.66 -16.69 4.18
N SER A 438 10.55 -15.99 5.30
CA SER A 438 11.72 -15.52 6.06
C SER A 438 12.02 -16.55 7.15
N GLY A 439 13.24 -17.06 7.18
CA GLY A 439 13.71 -17.97 8.23
C GLY A 439 14.64 -17.24 9.19
N VAL A 440 14.47 -17.48 10.49
CA VAL A 440 15.35 -16.97 11.54
C VAL A 440 15.80 -18.17 12.38
N VAL A 441 17.10 -18.23 12.69
CA VAL A 441 17.69 -19.18 13.63
C VAL A 441 18.16 -18.35 14.82
N VAL A 442 17.74 -18.72 16.03
CA VAL A 442 18.05 -18.02 17.29
C VAL A 442 18.84 -18.94 18.19
#